data_AF-D1KBL0-F1
#
_entry.id   AF-D1KBL0-F1
#
_cell.length_a   1.000
_cell.length_b   1.000
_cell.length_c   1.000
_cell.angle_alpha   90.00
_cell.angle_beta   90.00
_cell.angle_gamma   90.00
#
_symmetry.space_group_name_H-M   'P 1'
#
loop_
_entity.id
_entity.type
_entity.pdbx_description
1 polymer ?
#
loop_
_entity_poly.entity_id
_entity_poly.type
_entity_poly.pdbx_seq_one_letter_code
_entity_poly.pdbx_strand_id
1 'polypeptide(L)'
;MPALVPPLLICDGKTDPDWIAMDLFSQAEHDEDAQSILLCPDADFIKQVESSITKLLPSMDRKTIIATALKDRGALIQTKDMDEAIAISNQIAPEHLELSVEDPQSML
;
A
#
# COMPACT_ATOMS: atom_id res chain seq x y z
N MET A 1 14.31 5.69 -18.90
CA MET A 1 13.73 4.58 -18.10
C MET A 1 12.23 4.69 -18.26
N PRO A 2 11.49 3.62 -18.62
CA PRO A 2 10.04 3.71 -18.63
C PRO A 2 9.59 4.06 -17.21
N ALA A 3 8.64 4.98 -17.07
CA ALA A 3 8.05 5.28 -15.78
C ALA A 3 7.37 4.00 -15.29
N LEU A 4 7.94 3.36 -14.28
CA LEU A 4 7.28 2.26 -13.57
C LEU A 4 5.99 2.83 -13.00
N VAL A 5 4.87 2.32 -13.49
CA VAL A 5 3.56 2.65 -12.96
C VAL A 5 3.46 1.92 -11.60
N PRO A 6 3.21 2.63 -10.49
CA PRO A 6 3.28 2.01 -9.16
C PRO A 6 2.21 0.94 -8.96
N PRO A 7 2.52 -0.15 -8.24
CA PRO A 7 1.47 -0.98 -7.65
C PRO A 7 0.74 -0.17 -6.57
N LEU A 8 -0.56 -0.40 -6.44
CA LEU A 8 -1.46 0.36 -5.57
C LEU A 8 -2.39 -0.59 -4.81
N LEU A 9 -2.52 -0.36 -3.50
CA LEU A 9 -3.42 -1.08 -2.63
C LEU A 9 -4.53 -0.14 -2.15
N ILE A 10 -5.78 -0.55 -2.27
CA ILE A 10 -6.92 0.12 -1.64
C ILE A 10 -7.46 -0.79 -0.53
N CYS A 11 -7.67 -0.22 0.67
CA CYS A 11 -8.20 -0.96 1.80
C CYS A 11 -9.30 -0.19 2.54
N ASP A 12 -10.35 -0.90 2.98
CA ASP A 12 -11.47 -0.34 3.75
C ASP A 12 -11.22 -0.32 5.28
N GLY A 13 -10.04 -0.78 5.71
CA GLY A 13 -9.64 -0.83 7.12
C GLY A 13 -10.10 -2.07 7.89
N LYS A 14 -10.68 -3.07 7.21
CA LYS A 14 -11.16 -4.30 7.86
C LYS A 14 -10.17 -5.46 7.82
N THR A 15 -9.17 -5.39 6.96
CA THR A 15 -8.11 -6.41 6.84
C THR A 15 -7.14 -6.31 8.02
N ASP A 16 -6.45 -7.40 8.38
CA ASP A 16 -5.40 -7.34 9.40
C ASP A 16 -4.27 -6.37 8.96
N PRO A 17 -3.90 -5.36 9.77
CA PRO A 17 -2.82 -4.44 9.45
C PRO A 17 -1.46 -5.12 9.20
N ASP A 18 -1.21 -6.28 9.82
CA ASP A 18 0.01 -7.05 9.58
C ASP A 18 0.04 -7.65 8.18
N TRP A 19 -1.12 -8.03 7.63
CA TRP A 19 -1.21 -8.55 6.26
C TRP A 19 -1.00 -7.42 5.26
N ILE A 20 -1.63 -6.27 5.48
CA ILE A 20 -1.41 -5.07 4.64
C ILE A 20 0.06 -4.66 4.64
N ALA A 21 0.74 -4.70 5.79
CA ALA A 21 2.18 -4.42 5.85
C ALA A 21 3.00 -5.43 5.04
N MET A 22 2.64 -6.71 5.05
CA MET A 22 3.29 -7.75 4.23
C MET A 22 3.05 -7.55 2.74
N ASP A 23 1.84 -7.16 2.33
CA ASP A 23 1.53 -6.88 0.93
C ASP A 23 2.35 -5.68 0.44
N LEU A 24 2.43 -4.61 1.24
CA LEU A 24 3.28 -3.45 0.94
C LEU A 24 4.77 -3.85 0.83
N PHE A 25 5.23 -4.78 1.67
CA PHE A 25 6.60 -5.30 1.60
C PHE A 25 6.85 -6.15 0.35
N SER A 26 5.89 -6.98 -0.06
CA SER A 26 6.01 -7.80 -1.26
C SER A 26 6.23 -6.94 -2.51
N GLN A 27 5.61 -5.76 -2.56
CA GLN A 27 5.81 -4.78 -3.63
C GLN A 27 7.17 -4.10 -3.50
N ALA A 28 7.51 -3.62 -2.30
CA ALA A 28 8.72 -2.87 -2.03
C ALA A 28 10.02 -3.70 -2.06
N GLU A 29 9.93 -5.02 -1.89
CA GLU A 29 11.13 -5.85 -1.83
C GLU A 29 11.78 -6.04 -3.19
N HIS A 30 11.06 -5.87 -4.30
CA HIS A 30 11.58 -6.14 -5.64
C HIS A 30 12.83 -5.33 -5.97
N ASP A 31 12.79 -4.01 -5.75
CA ASP A 31 13.83 -3.04 -6.09
C ASP A 31 13.81 -1.84 -5.12
N GLU A 32 14.92 -1.13 -4.93
CA GLU A 32 14.98 0.08 -4.11
C GLU A 32 14.20 1.25 -4.73
N ASP A 33 14.01 1.23 -6.05
CA ASP A 33 13.17 2.18 -6.78
C ASP A 33 11.69 1.75 -6.87
N ALA A 34 11.31 0.64 -6.24
CA ALA A 34 9.92 0.20 -6.17
C ALA A 34 9.05 1.23 -5.44
N GLN A 35 7.79 1.32 -5.86
CA GLN A 35 6.78 2.14 -5.19
C GLN A 35 5.80 1.19 -4.48
N SER A 36 5.25 1.62 -3.35
CA SER A 36 4.30 0.84 -2.56
C SER A 36 3.34 1.80 -1.87
N ILE A 37 2.09 1.84 -2.35
CA ILE A 37 1.12 2.88 -1.98
C ILE A 37 -0.16 2.24 -1.43
N LEU A 38 -0.59 2.69 -0.26
CA LEU A 38 -1.89 2.36 0.34
C LEU A 38 -2.83 3.56 0.27
N LEU A 39 -4.05 3.36 -0.22
CA LEU A 39 -5.17 4.28 -0.08
C LEU A 39 -6.18 3.70 0.91
N CYS A 40 -6.53 4.46 1.95
CA CYS A 40 -7.50 4.02 2.95
C CYS A 40 -8.22 5.21 3.58
N PRO A 41 -9.55 5.15 3.80
CA PRO A 41 -10.26 6.24 4.45
C PRO A 41 -10.09 6.28 5.97
N ASP A 42 -9.70 5.15 6.58
CA ASP A 42 -9.56 5.02 8.03
C ASP A 42 -8.15 5.42 8.50
N ALA A 43 -8.06 6.60 9.13
CA ALA A 43 -6.82 7.13 9.67
C ALA A 43 -6.23 6.28 10.81
N ASP A 44 -7.08 5.66 11.63
CA ASP A 44 -6.61 4.83 12.74
C ASP A 44 -6.13 3.48 12.24
N PHE A 45 -6.72 2.97 11.16
CA PHE A 45 -6.19 1.82 10.44
C PHE A 45 -4.81 2.11 9.83
N ILE A 46 -4.63 3.26 9.17
CA ILE A 46 -3.32 3.65 8.61
C ILE A 46 -2.23 3.67 9.68
N LYS A 47 -2.51 4.20 10.88
CA LYS A 47 -1.55 4.17 12.00
C LYS A 47 -1.23 2.74 12.46
N GLN A 48 -2.21 1.85 12.43
CA GLN A 48 -1.99 0.44 12.74
C GLN A 48 -1.06 -0.21 11.70
N VAL A 49 -1.27 0.07 10.41
CA VAL A 49 -0.38 -0.40 9.33
C VAL A 49 1.04 0.14 9.50
N GLU A 50 1.22 1.43 9.83
CA GLU A 50 2.53 2.02 10.10
C GLU A 50 3.25 1.33 11.28
N SER A 51 2.50 1.02 12.35
CA SER A 51 3.00 0.25 13.49
C SER A 51 3.40 -1.17 13.08
N SER A 52 2.59 -1.84 12.25
CA SER A 52 2.87 -3.17 11.70
C SER A 52 4.11 -3.16 10.81
N ILE A 53 4.28 -2.14 9.96
CA ILE A 53 5.50 -1.96 9.15
C ILE A 53 6.73 -1.88 10.07
N THR A 54 6.67 -1.03 11.10
CA THR A 54 7.78 -0.86 12.05
C THR A 54 8.09 -2.16 12.81
N LYS A 55 7.04 -2.90 13.19
CA LYS A 55 7.15 -4.18 13.91
C LYS A 55 7.76 -5.28 13.06
N LEU A 56 7.36 -5.38 11.80
CA LEU A 56 7.63 -6.54 10.94
C LEU A 56 8.88 -6.35 10.07
N LEU A 57 9.19 -5.12 9.63
CA LEU A 57 10.35 -4.83 8.78
C LEU A 57 11.67 -5.45 9.28
N PRO A 58 12.00 -5.48 10.59
CA PRO A 58 13.23 -6.10 11.06
C PRO A 58 13.36 -7.60 10.77
N SER A 59 12.24 -8.30 10.59
CA SER A 59 12.18 -9.73 10.30
C SER A 59 12.33 -10.08 8.81
N MET A 60 12.27 -9.09 7.92
CA MET A 60 12.34 -9.31 6.47
C MET A 60 13.78 -9.58 6.01
N ASP A 61 13.96 -10.58 5.15
CA ASP A 61 15.27 -10.92 4.56
C ASP A 61 15.85 -9.74 3.75
N ARG A 62 14.99 -9.07 2.97
CA ARG A 62 15.35 -7.92 2.12
C ARG A 62 15.07 -6.56 2.77
N LYS A 63 15.06 -6.48 4.11
CA LYS A 63 14.68 -5.28 4.88
C LYS A 63 15.33 -3.96 4.43
N THR A 64 16.59 -3.97 4.00
CA THR A 64 17.28 -2.73 3.58
C THR A 64 16.68 -2.18 2.28
N ILE A 65 16.31 -3.07 1.35
CA ILE A 65 15.69 -2.69 0.07
C ILE A 65 14.28 -2.17 0.34
N ILE A 66 13.50 -2.94 1.10
CA ILE A 66 12.13 -2.56 1.51
C ILE A 66 12.14 -1.20 2.21
N ALA A 67 13.05 -0.98 3.18
CA ALA A 67 13.15 0.28 3.90
C ALA A 67 13.48 1.46 2.98
N THR A 68 14.33 1.25 1.98
CA THR A 68 14.72 2.30 1.02
C THR A 68 13.55 2.65 0.11
N ALA A 69 12.92 1.64 -0.50
CA ALA A 69 11.74 1.81 -1.35
C ALA A 69 10.58 2.50 -0.60
N LEU A 70 10.23 2.05 0.61
CA LEU A 70 9.18 2.65 1.41
C LEU A 70 9.49 4.09 1.82
N LYS A 71 10.75 4.39 2.16
CA LYS A 71 11.16 5.74 2.57
C LYS A 71 11.12 6.72 1.40
N ASP A 72 11.63 6.31 0.24
CA ASP A 72 11.84 7.22 -0.88
C ASP A 72 10.61 7.31 -1.79
N ARG A 73 9.79 6.25 -1.86
CA ARG A 73 8.67 6.12 -2.79
C ARG A 73 7.45 5.39 -2.22
N GLY A 74 7.42 5.08 -0.93
CA GLY A 74 6.24 4.56 -0.26
C GLY A 74 5.28 5.66 0.15
N ALA A 75 3.98 5.36 0.20
CA ALA A 75 2.99 6.30 0.70
C ALA A 75 1.80 5.59 1.36
N LEU A 76 1.40 6.06 2.54
CA LEU A 76 0.12 5.72 3.16
C LEU A 76 -0.77 6.97 3.06
N ILE A 77 -1.81 6.92 2.24
CA ILE A 77 -2.64 8.07 1.89
C ILE A 77 -4.02 7.88 2.51
N GLN A 78 -4.35 8.78 3.45
CA GLN A 78 -5.71 8.88 3.96
C GLN A 78 -6.61 9.51 2.89
N THR A 79 -7.68 8.81 2.54
CA THR A 79 -8.76 9.36 1.71
C THR A 79 -9.96 9.76 2.57
N LYS A 80 -10.89 10.52 2.01
CA LYS A 80 -12.15 10.90 2.63
C LYS A 80 -13.10 9.72 2.73
N ASP A 81 -13.16 8.92 1.67
CA ASP A 81 -14.02 7.75 1.51
C ASP A 81 -13.42 6.84 0.42
N MET A 82 -14.11 5.74 0.15
CA MET A 82 -13.70 4.77 -0.86
C MET A 82 -13.84 5.31 -2.29
N ASP A 83 -14.80 6.20 -2.53
CA ASP A 83 -14.98 6.83 -3.85
C ASP A 83 -13.77 7.70 -4.22
N GLU A 84 -13.24 8.45 -3.25
CA GLU A 84 -11.99 9.19 -3.44
C GLU A 84 -10.79 8.26 -3.67
N ALA A 85 -10.71 7.13 -2.95
CA ALA A 85 -9.66 6.14 -3.19
C ALA A 85 -9.70 5.57 -4.61
N ILE A 86 -10.89 5.25 -5.13
CA ILE A 86 -11.08 4.83 -6.53
C ILE A 86 -10.68 5.96 -7.49
N ALA A 87 -11.09 7.19 -7.22
CA ALA A 87 -10.78 8.33 -8.09
C ALA A 87 -9.27 8.59 -8.18
N ILE A 88 -8.55 8.50 -7.06
CA ILE A 88 -7.09 8.61 -7.01
C ILE A 88 -6.45 7.44 -7.76
N SER A 89 -6.91 6.20 -7.54
CA SER A 89 -6.43 5.02 -8.25
C SER A 89 -6.57 5.18 -9.78
N ASN A 90 -7.73 5.64 -10.25
CA ASN A 90 -7.96 5.89 -11.67
C ASN A 90 -7.03 6.98 -12.25
N GLN A 91 -6.61 7.96 -11.47
CA GLN A 91 -5.65 8.99 -11.90
C GLN A 91 -4.22 8.45 -11.94
N ILE A 92 -3.84 7.62 -10.97
CA ILE A 92 -2.54 6.94 -10.92
C ILE A 92 -2.43 5.92 -12.07
N ALA A 93 -3.55 5.29 -12.43
CA ALA A 93 -3.65 4.25 -13.45
C ALA A 93 -2.64 3.11 -13.21
N PRO A 94 -2.68 2.44 -12.03
CA PRO A 94 -1.65 1.51 -11.58
C PRO A 94 -1.48 0.31 -12.51
N GLU A 95 -0.26 -0.23 -12.59
CA GLU A 95 0.01 -1.48 -13.32
C GLU A 95 -0.66 -2.66 -12.62
N HIS A 96 -0.58 -2.67 -11.29
CA HIS A 96 -1.18 -3.65 -10.41
C HIS A 96 -2.03 -2.93 -9.37
N LEU A 97 -3.32 -3.26 -9.33
CA LEU A 97 -4.26 -2.79 -8.31
C LEU A 97 -4.69 -3.96 -7.44
N GLU A 98 -4.54 -3.80 -6.14
CA GLU A 98 -5.04 -4.72 -5.14
C GLU A 98 -6.18 -4.07 -4.34
N LEU A 99 -7.26 -4.82 -4.15
CA LEU A 99 -8.45 -4.38 -3.42
C LEU A 99 -8.63 -5.26 -2.19
N SER A 100 -8.19 -4.76 -1.03
CA SER A 100 -8.37 -5.42 0.27
C SER A 100 -9.58 -4.82 0.98
N VAL A 101 -10.76 -5.18 0.48
CA VAL A 101 -12.07 -4.68 0.94
C VAL A 101 -13.04 -5.85 1.12
N GLU A 102 -14.05 -5.69 1.98
CA GLU A 102 -15.03 -6.75 2.25
C GLU A 102 -15.87 -7.12 1.02
N ASP A 103 -16.22 -6.15 0.17
CA ASP A 103 -16.97 -6.35 -1.06
C ASP A 103 -16.24 -5.73 -2.28
N PRO A 104 -15.27 -6.44 -2.86
CA PRO A 104 -14.47 -5.92 -3.97
C PRO A 104 -15.27 -5.80 -5.27
N GLN A 105 -16.37 -6.54 -5.43
CA GLN A 105 -17.18 -6.50 -6.65
C GLN A 105 -17.99 -5.21 -6.77
N SER A 106 -18.31 -4.57 -5.64
CA SER A 106 -18.99 -3.27 -5.62
C SER A 106 -18.14 -2.10 -6.15
N MET A 107 -16.84 -2.32 -6.38
CA MET A 107 -15.87 -1.29 -6.76
C MET A 107 -15.43 -1.34 -8.23
N LEU A 108 -15.94 -2.30 -9.02
CA LEU A 108 -15.66 -2.48 -10.45
C LEU A 108 -16.72 -1.80 -11.33
#